data_AF-A0A820UNI1-F1
#
_entry.id   AF-A0A820UNI1-F1
#
_cell.length_a   1.000
_cell.length_b   1.000
_cell.length_c   1.000
_cell.angle_alpha   90.00
_cell.angle_beta   90.00
_cell.angle_gamma   90.00
#
_symmetry.space_group_name_H-M   'P 1'
#
loop_
_entity.id
_entity.type
_entity.pdbx_description
1 polymer ?
#
loop_
_entity_poly.entity_id
_entity_poly.type
_entity_poly.pdbx_seq_one_letter_code
_entity_poly.pdbx_strand_id
1 'polypeptide(L)'
;MTNSEKQVDEILALQSIFDKKFRLFNENQYEILIEFDLPTSFTIRFKDKISIIQHLPPLSLIINYHDEYPSDDPPSFILSCFYFSKID
;
A
#
# COMPACT_ATOMS: atom_id res chain seq x y z
N MET A 1 13.99 23.93 0.28
CA MET A 1 12.78 23.17 0.63
C MET A 1 13.11 22.30 1.82
N THR A 2 12.34 22.45 2.90
CA THR A 2 12.41 21.56 4.05
C THR A 2 11.85 20.18 3.70
N ASN A 3 12.17 19.16 4.50
CA ASN A 3 11.60 17.83 4.33
C ASN A 3 10.07 17.86 4.37
N SER A 4 9.50 18.62 5.31
CA SER A 4 8.05 18.81 5.43
C SER A 4 7.44 19.43 4.16
N GLU A 5 8.05 20.46 3.57
CA GLU A 5 7.56 21.04 2.31
C GLU A 5 7.57 20.02 1.17
N LYS A 6 8.64 19.22 1.06
CA LYS A 6 8.74 18.18 0.02
C LYS A 6 7.70 17.07 0.22
N GLN A 7 7.46 16.67 1.47
CA GLN A 7 6.44 15.68 1.82
C GLN A 7 5.04 16.17 1.43
N VAL A 8 4.70 17.42 1.74
CA VAL A 8 3.42 18.02 1.35
C VAL A 8 3.23 18.00 -0.17
N ASP A 9 4.27 18.38 -0.92
CA ASP A 9 4.23 18.39 -2.38
C ASP A 9 4.00 16.98 -2.96
N GLU A 10 4.67 15.96 -2.39
CA GLU A 10 4.45 14.56 -2.75
C GLU A 10 3.03 14.08 -2.40
N ILE A 11 2.52 14.40 -1.20
CA ILE A 11 1.17 14.03 -0.77
C ILE A 11 0.12 14.63 -1.72
N LEU A 12 0.29 15.88 -2.15
CA LEU A 12 -0.58 16.52 -3.13
C LEU A 12 -0.54 15.82 -4.49
N ALA A 13 0.66 15.44 -4.96
CA ALA A 13 0.81 14.68 -6.19
C ALA A 13 0.13 13.30 -6.08
N LEU A 14 0.30 12.59 -4.96
CA LEU A 14 -0.32 11.29 -4.72
C LEU A 14 -1.86 11.39 -4.65
N GLN A 15 -2.40 12.42 -4.00
CA GLN A 15 -3.83 12.71 -4.02
C GLN A 15 -4.36 12.90 -5.45
N SER A 16 -3.60 13.58 -6.31
CA SER A 16 -3.98 13.76 -7.72
C SER A 16 -3.91 12.47 -8.54
N ILE A 17 -2.98 11.56 -8.24
CA ILE A 17 -2.79 10.31 -9.00
C ILE A 17 -3.83 9.26 -8.59
N PHE A 18 -4.07 9.12 -7.29
CA PHE A 18 -4.87 8.03 -6.72
C PHE A 18 -6.28 8.44 -6.33
N ASP A 19 -6.60 9.74 -6.32
CA ASP A 19 -7.92 10.29 -5.97
C ASP A 19 -8.44 9.64 -4.68
N LYS A 20 -9.61 9.00 -4.71
CA LYS A 20 -10.25 8.37 -3.55
C LYS A 20 -9.51 7.16 -3.00
N LYS A 21 -8.52 6.62 -3.72
CA LYS A 21 -7.72 5.47 -3.29
C LYS A 21 -6.61 5.86 -2.34
N PHE A 22 -6.26 7.13 -2.23
CA PHE A 22 -5.25 7.63 -1.30
C PHE A 22 -5.89 8.44 -0.18
N ARG A 23 -5.62 8.07 1.07
CA ARG A 23 -6.21 8.73 2.24
C ARG A 23 -5.25 8.77 3.42
N LEU A 24 -5.49 9.70 4.33
CA LEU A 24 -4.83 9.70 5.62
C LEU A 24 -5.32 8.50 6.43
N PHE A 25 -4.39 7.70 6.94
CA PHE A 25 -4.67 6.54 7.79
C PHE A 25 -4.55 6.92 9.27
N ASN A 26 -3.41 7.52 9.67
CA ASN A 26 -3.11 8.03 11.02
C ASN A 26 -2.22 9.29 10.91
N GLU A 27 -1.74 9.81 12.05
CA GLU A 27 -0.72 10.87 12.10
C GLU A 27 0.53 10.46 11.29
N ASN A 28 0.82 11.20 10.22
CA ASN A 28 1.91 10.95 9.27
C ASN A 28 1.88 9.59 8.56
N GLN A 29 0.75 8.89 8.58
CA GLN A 29 0.57 7.63 7.85
C GLN A 29 -0.52 7.78 6.79
N TYR A 30 -0.20 7.37 5.57
CA TYR A 30 -1.12 7.43 4.44
C TYR A 30 -1.36 6.04 3.88
N GLU A 31 -2.58 5.77 3.46
CA GLU A 31 -2.99 4.49 2.88
C GLU A 31 -3.32 4.66 1.41
N ILE A 32 -2.78 3.78 0.58
CA ILE A 32 -3.18 3.55 -0.81
C ILE A 32 -3.95 2.24 -0.86
N LEU A 33 -5.23 2.31 -1.27
CA LEU A 33 -6.01 1.13 -1.62
C LEU A 33 -5.52 0.60 -2.97
N ILE A 34 -4.98 -0.61 -2.97
CA ILE A 34 -4.50 -1.28 -4.17
C ILE A 34 -5.65 -2.08 -4.77
N GLU A 35 -6.21 -1.55 -5.85
CA GLU A 35 -7.08 -2.30 -6.74
C GLU A 35 -6.22 -2.95 -7.81
N PHE A 36 -6.11 -4.28 -7.76
CA PHE A 36 -5.39 -5.05 -8.75
C PHE A 36 -6.35 -5.98 -9.48
N ASP A 37 -6.57 -5.68 -10.76
CA ASP A 37 -7.28 -6.59 -11.65
C ASP A 37 -6.34 -7.75 -11.97
N LEU A 38 -6.66 -8.92 -11.42
CA LEU A 38 -5.91 -10.13 -11.75
C LEU A 38 -6.03 -10.38 -13.26
N PRO A 39 -4.91 -10.55 -13.96
CA PRO A 39 -4.97 -11.21 -15.26
C PRO A 39 -5.52 -12.62 -15.06
N THR A 40 -5.96 -13.23 -16.17
CA THR A 40 -6.64 -14.54 -16.27
C THR A 40 -6.40 -15.45 -15.07
N SER A 41 -7.48 -15.95 -14.46
CA SER A 41 -7.46 -16.73 -13.21
C SER A 41 -6.23 -17.64 -13.09
N PHE A 42 -5.40 -17.39 -12.07
CA PHE A 42 -4.18 -18.15 -11.85
C PHE A 42 -4.41 -19.20 -10.76
N THR A 43 -3.78 -20.36 -10.94
CA THR A 43 -3.99 -21.52 -10.08
C THR A 43 -2.88 -21.60 -9.04
N ILE A 44 -3.24 -21.57 -7.76
CA ILE A 44 -2.30 -21.79 -6.66
C ILE A 44 -2.41 -23.24 -6.20
N ARG A 45 -1.26 -23.92 -6.12
CA ARG A 45 -1.15 -25.21 -5.45
C ARG A 45 -0.55 -24.98 -4.06
N PHE A 46 -1.31 -25.30 -3.02
CA PHE A 46 -0.83 -25.23 -1.63
C PHE A 46 -1.04 -26.58 -0.95
N LYS A 47 0.07 -27.18 -0.50
CA LYS A 47 0.10 -28.59 -0.06
C LYS A 47 -0.52 -29.47 -1.17
N ASP A 48 -1.59 -30.21 -0.88
CA ASP A 48 -2.30 -31.08 -1.82
C ASP A 48 -3.59 -30.46 -2.39
N LYS A 49 -3.82 -29.16 -2.15
CA LYS A 49 -5.01 -28.46 -2.64
C LYS A 49 -4.68 -27.56 -3.82
N ILE A 50 -5.57 -27.55 -4.80
CA ILE A 50 -5.54 -26.66 -5.95
C ILE A 50 -6.67 -25.66 -5.76
N SER A 51 -6.33 -24.37 -5.74
CA SER A 51 -7.28 -23.27 -5.65
C SER A 51 -7.13 -22.35 -6.85
N ILE A 52 -8.24 -22.00 -7.48
CA ILE A 52 -8.28 -21.02 -8.56
C ILE A 52 -8.55 -19.66 -7.92
N ILE A 53 -7.63 -18.72 -8.09
CA ILE A 53 -7.82 -17.35 -7.60
C ILE A 53 -8.40 -16.51 -8.73
N GLN A 54 -9.63 -16.04 -8.50
CA GLN A 54 -10.33 -15.16 -9.44
C GLN A 54 -10.30 -13.69 -9.01
N HIS A 55 -10.11 -13.43 -7.72
CA HIS A 55 -10.06 -12.09 -7.13
C HIS A 55 -8.93 -12.03 -6.11
N LEU A 56 -8.18 -10.93 -6.08
CA LEU A 56 -7.29 -10.64 -4.96
C LEU A 56 -8.10 -10.09 -3.79
N PRO A 57 -7.70 -10.39 -2.54
CA PRO A 57 -8.17 -9.63 -1.40
C PRO A 57 -7.97 -8.13 -1.60
N PRO A 58 -8.75 -7.29 -0.90
CA PRO A 58 -8.40 -5.88 -0.75
C PRO A 58 -7.01 -5.78 -0.11
N LEU A 59 -6.10 -5.14 -0.84
CA LEU A 59 -4.74 -4.84 -0.41
C LEU A 59 -4.64 -3.35 -0.08
N SER A 60 -3.99 -3.03 1.03
CA SER A 60 -3.72 -1.66 1.47
C SER A 60 -2.23 -1.48 1.65
N LEU A 61 -1.63 -0.50 0.97
CA LEU A 61 -0.26 -0.08 1.21
C LEU A 61 -0.28 1.13 2.15
N ILE A 62 0.33 0.99 3.31
CA ILE A 62 0.47 2.06 4.29
C ILE A 62 1.89 2.62 4.16
N ILE A 63 1.99 3.94 3.99
CA ILE A 63 3.21 4.72 3.89
C ILE A 63 3.36 5.51 5.19
N ASN A 64 4.51 5.38 5.85
CA ASN A 64 4.83 6.11 7.06
C ASN A 64 5.93 7.14 6.77
N TYR A 65 5.56 8.42 6.84
CA TYR A 65 6.50 9.52 6.73
C TYR A 65 7.10 9.84 8.10
N HIS A 66 8.42 10.03 8.13
CA HIS A 66 9.19 10.51 9.28
C HIS A 66 9.97 11.77 8.88
N ASP A 67 10.53 12.48 9.84
CA ASP A 67 11.01 13.86 9.65
C ASP A 67 12.24 13.96 8.74
N GLU A 68 13.00 12.88 8.63
CA GLU A 68 14.25 12.76 7.87
C GLU A 68 14.00 12.48 6.39
N TYR A 69 12.82 11.97 6.02
CA TYR A 69 12.43 11.78 4.63
C TYR A 69 12.09 13.13 3.97
N PRO A 70 12.49 13.40 2.71
CA PRO A 70 13.16 12.52 1.75
C PRO A 70 14.69 12.65 1.71
N SER A 71 15.30 13.33 2.68
CA SER A 71 16.72 13.72 2.56
C SER A 71 17.69 12.64 3.03
N ASP A 72 17.44 12.02 4.19
CA ASP A 72 18.40 11.08 4.77
C ASP A 72 17.96 9.62 4.57
N ASP A 73 16.68 9.32 4.83
CA ASP A 73 16.14 7.95 4.79
C ASP A 73 14.82 7.85 4.01
N PRO A 74 14.53 6.69 3.37
CA PRO A 74 13.28 6.44 2.66
C PRO A 74 12.11 6.22 3.65
N PRO A 75 10.85 6.45 3.23
CA PRO A 75 9.71 6.23 4.09
C PRO A 75 9.51 4.73 4.32
N SER A 76 8.84 4.39 5.41
CA SER A 76 8.55 2.98 5.74
C SER A 76 7.23 2.54 5.12
N PHE A 77 7.18 1.29 4.64
CA PHE A 77 6.00 0.74 3.98
C PHE A 77 5.47 -0.49 4.72
N ILE A 78 4.16 -0.60 4.83
CA ILE A 78 3.46 -1.78 5.36
C ILE A 78 2.41 -2.20 4.33
N LEU A 79 2.54 -3.41 3.81
CA LEU A 79 1.51 -4.01 2.97
C LEU A 79 0.55 -4.82 3.86
N SER A 80 -0.70 -4.37 3.94
CA SER A 80 -1.77 -5.02 4.69
C SER A 80 -2.75 -5.71 3.75
N CYS A 81 -3.26 -6.85 4.18
CA CYS A 81 -4.26 -7.63 3.48
C CYS A 81 -5.16 -8.29 4.52
N PHE A 82 -6.47 -8.08 4.43
CA PHE A 82 -7.39 -8.64 5.42
C PHE A 82 -7.43 -10.18 5.42
N TYR A 83 -6.96 -10.82 4.35
CA TYR A 83 -6.92 -12.29 4.25
C TYR A 83 -5.56 -12.89 4.64
N PHE A 84 -4.52 -12.09 4.86
CA PHE A 84 -3.25 -12.58 5.39
C PHE A 84 -3.32 -12.62 6.92
N SER A 85 -3.59 -13.79 7.48
CA SER A 85 -3.21 -14.05 8.87
C SER A 85 -1.72 -14.40 8.91
N LYS A 86 -0.98 -13.80 9.84
CA LYS A 86 0.40 -14.19 10.12
C LYS A 86 0.38 -15.66 10.53
N ILE A 87 1.07 -16.51 9.77
CA ILE A 87 1.31 -17.89 10.18
C ILE A 87 2.50 -17.80 11.14
N ASP A 88 2.23 -17.95 12.44
CA ASP A 88 3.26 -18.11 13.47
C ASP A 88 3.98 -19.46 13.35
#